data_AF-A0A1Z9A8S3-F1
#
_entry.id   AF-A0A1Z9A8S3-F1
#
_cell.length_a   1.000
_cell.length_b   1.000
_cell.length_c   1.000
_cell.angle_alpha   90.00
_cell.angle_beta   90.00
_cell.angle_gamma   90.00
#
_symmetry.space_group_name_H-M   'P 1'
#
loop_
_entity.id
_entity.type
_entity.pdbx_description
1 polymer ?
#
loop_
_entity_poly.entity_id
_entity_poly.type
_entity_poly.pdbx_seq_one_letter_code
_entity_poly.pdbx_strand_id
1 'polypeptide(L)' 'LDAAHISLKLLRHLGGAQAYGKIICGLTKPAAQVPRTACEEMILGTAAALGVEAVKYRELHPNG' A
#
# COMPACT_ATOMS: atom_id res chain seq x y z
N LEU A 1 -14.67 -7.07 -4.81
CA LEU A 1 -14.19 -5.83 -4.16
C LEU A 1 -14.71 -5.72 -2.72
N ASP A 2 -16.00 -5.99 -2.50
CA ASP A 2 -16.65 -5.79 -1.20
C ASP A 2 -16.16 -6.74 -0.11
N ALA A 3 -16.04 -8.04 -0.41
CA ALA A 3 -15.54 -9.01 0.56
C ALA A 3 -14.14 -8.65 1.07
N ALA A 4 -13.21 -8.28 0.17
CA ALA A 4 -11.85 -7.89 0.57
C ALA A 4 -11.84 -6.62 1.44
N HIS A 5 -12.69 -5.64 1.13
CA HIS A 5 -12.77 -4.41 1.91
C HIS A 5 -13.40 -4.63 3.30
N ILE A 6 -14.42 -5.49 3.39
CA ILE A 6 -15.01 -5.92 4.67
C ILE A 6 -13.97 -6.70 5.48
N SER A 7 -13.32 -7.71 4.88
CA SER A 7 -12.28 -8.50 5.55
C SER A 7 -11.13 -7.63 6.07
N LEU A 8 -10.68 -6.63 5.30
CA LEU A 8 -9.66 -5.69 5.76
C LEU A 8 -10.11 -4.91 7.01
N LYS A 9 -11.37 -4.45 7.03
CA LYS A 9 -11.94 -3.78 8.21
C LYS A 9 -12.05 -4.73 9.40
N LEU A 10 -12.48 -5.98 9.19
CA LEU A 10 -12.54 -6.99 10.26
C LEU A 10 -11.15 -7.27 10.83
N LEU A 11 -10.13 -7.45 9.98
CA LEU A 11 -8.75 -7.66 10.43
C LEU A 11 -8.22 -6.47 11.24
N ARG A 12 -8.52 -5.24 10.80
CA ARG A 12 -8.09 -4.03 11.52
C ARG A 12 -8.79 -3.87 12.86
N HIS A 13 -10.11 -4.00 12.89
CA HIS A 13 -10.90 -3.68 14.07
C HIS A 13 -11.03 -4.84 15.06
N LEU A 14 -11.01 -6.09 14.59
CA LEU A 14 -11.17 -7.29 15.42
C LEU A 14 -9.85 -8.08 15.55
N GLY A 15 -9.03 -8.10 14.50
CA GLY A 15 -7.77 -8.85 14.48
C GLY A 15 -6.55 -8.09 14.99
N GLY A 16 -6.69 -6.80 15.32
CA GLY A 16 -5.57 -5.94 15.75
C GLY A 16 -4.51 -5.70 14.67
N ALA A 17 -4.81 -6.06 13.40
CA ALA A 17 -3.86 -5.91 12.31
C ALA A 17 -3.67 -4.43 11.95
N GLN A 18 -2.42 -4.02 11.76
CA GLN A 18 -2.11 -2.71 11.19
C GLN A 18 -2.43 -2.71 9.70
N ALA A 19 -3.08 -1.64 9.24
CA ALA A 19 -3.42 -1.46 7.84
C ALA A 19 -2.60 -0.31 7.25
N TYR A 20 -2.08 -0.51 6.03
CA TYR A 20 -1.41 0.52 5.25
C TYR A 20 -2.28 0.97 4.08
N GLY A 21 -1.81 1.97 3.34
CA GLY A 21 -2.46 2.46 2.12
C GLY A 21 -2.58 1.37 1.05
N LYS A 22 -3.51 1.59 0.12
CA LYS A 22 -3.76 0.67 -0.99
C LYS A 22 -2.68 0.83 -2.04
N ILE A 23 -1.80 -0.16 -2.16
CA ILE A 23 -0.80 -0.22 -3.24
C ILE A 23 -1.53 -0.51 -4.56
N ILE A 24 -1.17 0.22 -5.61
CA ILE A 24 -1.75 0.10 -6.95
C ILE A 24 -0.74 -0.62 -7.83
N CYS A 25 -1.07 -1.84 -8.23
CA CYS A 25 -0.23 -2.66 -9.10
C CYS A 25 -0.60 -2.44 -10.58
N GLY A 26 0.34 -2.75 -11.48
CA GLY A 26 0.12 -2.71 -12.94
C GLY A 26 0.31 -1.33 -13.58
N LEU A 27 0.75 -0.33 -12.83
CA LEU A 27 1.17 0.96 -13.38
C LEU A 27 2.63 0.92 -13.84
N THR A 28 2.99 1.81 -14.77
CA THR A 28 4.39 2.01 -15.20
C THR A 28 5.26 2.63 -14.12
N LYS A 29 4.67 3.19 -13.07
CA LYS A 29 5.39 3.66 -11.89
C LYS A 29 4.65 3.23 -10.62
N PRO A 30 5.36 2.79 -9.57
CA PRO A 30 4.73 2.42 -8.31
C PRO A 30 3.91 3.58 -7.74
N ALA A 31 2.69 3.29 -7.33
CA ALA A 31 1.82 4.27 -6.69
C ALA A 31 0.94 3.60 -5.63
N ALA A 32 0.54 4.36 -4.63
CA ALA A 32 -0.41 3.92 -3.61
C ALA A 32 -1.35 5.05 -3.26
N GLN A 33 -2.51 4.68 -2.74
CA GLN A 33 -3.51 5.60 -2.24
C GLN A 33 -3.65 5.45 -0.73
N VAL A 34 -3.54 6.56 -0.01
CA VAL A 34 -3.85 6.65 1.42
C VAL A 34 -5.18 7.38 1.64
N PRO A 35 -5.94 7.04 2.68
CA PRO A 35 -7.15 7.80 3.03
C PRO A 35 -6.79 9.21 3.49
N ARG A 36 -7.71 10.18 3.32
CA ARG A 36 -7.54 11.56 3.82
C ARG A 36 -7.33 11.64 5.34
N THR A 37 -7.80 10.65 6.08
CA THR A 37 -7.70 10.56 7.54
C THR A 37 -6.52 9.68 7.97
N ALA A 38 -5.53 9.45 7.10
CA ALA A 38 -4.34 8.67 7.45
C ALA A 38 -3.50 9.38 8.51
N CYS A 39 -3.05 8.64 9.51
CA CYS A 39 -2.04 9.08 10.47
C CYS A 39 -0.62 8.93 9.89
N GLU A 40 0.35 9.53 10.57
CA GLU A 40 1.75 9.57 10.17
C GLU A 40 2.35 8.18 9.96
N GLU A 41 2.04 7.20 10.83
CA GLU A 41 2.58 5.84 10.72
C GLU A 41 2.05 5.13 9.48
N MET A 42 0.77 5.35 9.14
CA MET A 42 0.18 4.78 7.94
C MET A 42 0.82 5.38 6.69
N ILE A 43 1.01 6.70 6.65
CA ILE A 43 1.65 7.37 5.51
C ILE A 43 3.09 6.87 5.35
N LEU A 44 3.87 6.86 6.44
CA LEU A 44 5.25 6.42 6.44
C LEU A 44 5.38 4.94 6.03
N GLY A 45 4.58 4.05 6.62
CA GLY A 45 4.60 2.63 6.30
C GLY A 45 4.17 2.34 4.86
N THR A 46 3.21 3.10 4.33
CA THR A 46 2.82 3.00 2.92
C THR A 46 3.94 3.46 1.98
N ALA A 47 4.60 4.58 2.31
CA ALA A 47 5.72 5.08 1.54
C ALA A 47 6.92 4.11 1.55
N ALA A 48 7.21 3.50 2.71
CA ALA A 48 8.25 2.48 2.83
C ALA A 48 7.95 1.25 1.95
N ALA A 49 6.72 0.75 1.98
CA ALA A 49 6.29 -0.36 1.12
C ALA A 49 6.40 -0.02 -0.38
N LEU A 50 6.01 1.21 -0.76
CA LEU A 50 6.16 1.70 -2.14
C LEU A 50 7.62 1.84 -2.57
N GLY A 51 8.51 2.27 -1.66
CA GLY A 51 9.93 2.41 -1.94
C GLY A 51 10.55 1.07 -2.36
N VAL A 52 10.17 -0.02 -1.69
CA VAL A 52 10.59 -1.38 -2.07
C VAL A 52 10.09 -1.74 -3.47
N GLU A 53 8.84 -1.42 -3.78
CA GLU A 53 8.28 -1.68 -5.12
C GLU A 53 8.99 -0.85 -6.20
N ALA A 54 9.41 0.38 -5.89
CA ALA A 54 10.18 1.21 -6.80
C ALA A 54 11.58 0.69 -7.08
N VAL A 55 12.26 0.16 -6.06
CA VAL A 55 13.57 -0.51 -6.23
C VAL A 55 13.41 -1.72 -7.14
N LYS A 56 12.43 -2.60 -6.86
CA LYS A 56 12.14 -3.77 -7.70
C LYS A 56 11.80 -3.38 -9.14
N TYR A 57 10.97 -2.35 -9.31
CA TYR A 57 10.62 -1.86 -10.65
C TYR A 57 11.85 -1.43 -11.43
N ARG A 58 12.79 -0.71 -10.80
CA ARG A 58 14.06 -0.29 -11.41
C ARG A 58 14.96 -1.48 -11.75
N GLU A 59 15.03 -2.49 -10.89
CA GLU A 59 15.82 -3.71 -11.16
C GLU A 59 15.27 -4.48 -12.37
N LEU A 60 13.95 -4.52 -12.52
CA LEU A 60 13.29 -5.15 -13.66
C LEU A 60 13.35 -4.28 -14.95
N HIS A 61 13.37 -2.95 -14.81
CA HIS A 61 13.36 -1.99 -15.93
C HIS A 61 14.50 -0.95 -15.78
N PRO A 62 15.78 -1.37 -15.94
CA PRO A 62 16.92 -0.51 -15.68
C PRO A 62 17.05 0.69 -16.64
N ASN A 63 16.41 0.63 -17.82
CA ASN A 63 16.43 1.69 -18.83
C ASN A 63 15.19 2.60 -18.83
N GLY A 64 14.24 2.35 -17.90
CA GLY A 64 12.94 3.03 -17.85
C GLY A 64 11.83 2.24 -18.51
#